data_AF-A0A534MQT6-F1
#
_entry.id   AF-A0A534MQT6-F1
#
_cell.length_a   1.000
_cell.length_b   1.000
_cell.length_c   1.000
_cell.angle_alpha   90.00
_cell.angle_beta   90.00
_cell.angle_gamma   90.00
#
_symmetry.space_group_name_H-M   'P 1'
#
loop_
_entity.id
_entity.type
_entity.pdbx_description
1 polymer ?
#
loop_
_entity_poly.entity_id
_entity_poly.type
_entity_poly.pdbx_seq_one_letter_code
_entity_poly.pdbx_strand_id
1 'polypeptide(L)'
;MAAGFSALDKRINRDTEALHDFLWHGEQKQEKTLIRSLRNDARAADSFLHLGGRLRANADALARDLKSSGNGESLFELLSHSWGLGAATVLYSKRSYRGAAERSKGVVSSASIGVCANAGCFEFVEEWEAGKTDFETYTGKLAGFLEPKGYMDSGQFKRVLNAVYDFAMSWNAVASKAEQALAARAAIEGAGWCLLTSVAIRELLGVPPKFSSRDFANIVERIAVRT
;
A
#
# COMPACT_ATOMS: atom_id res chain seq x y z
N MET A 1 6.10 24.38 13.35
CA MET A 1 6.82 23.14 13.74
C MET A 1 6.42 22.03 12.79
N ALA A 2 7.39 21.33 12.18
CA ALA A 2 7.09 20.12 11.42
C ALA A 2 6.50 19.06 12.38
N ALA A 3 5.35 18.47 12.04
CA ALA A 3 4.76 17.43 12.86
C ALA A 3 5.71 16.22 12.92
N GLY A 4 5.98 15.71 14.13
CA GLY A 4 6.78 14.49 14.29
C GLY A 4 6.08 13.27 13.69
N PHE A 5 6.86 12.26 13.29
CA PHE A 5 6.37 11.03 12.64
C PHE A 5 5.09 10.45 13.27
N SER A 6 5.03 10.32 14.60
CA SER A 6 3.89 9.69 15.28
C SER A 6 2.58 10.48 15.09
N ALA A 7 2.64 11.82 15.11
CA ALA A 7 1.47 12.65 14.90
C ALA A 7 1.00 12.58 13.44
N LEU A 8 1.96 12.58 12.50
CA LEU A 8 1.67 12.46 11.08
C LEU A 8 1.09 11.07 10.75
N ASP A 9 1.66 10.01 11.31
CA ASP A 9 1.22 8.63 11.11
C ASP A 9 -0.21 8.41 11.61
N LYS A 10 -0.54 8.88 12.82
CA LYS A 10 -1.91 8.80 13.34
C LYS A 10 -2.91 9.55 12.46
N ARG A 11 -2.54 10.75 12.00
CA ARG A 11 -3.43 11.61 11.22
C ARG A 11 -3.70 11.03 9.83
N ILE A 12 -2.64 10.64 9.11
CA ILE A 12 -2.78 10.06 7.76
C ILE A 12 -3.59 8.78 7.81
N ASN A 13 -3.28 7.84 8.72
CA ASN A 13 -4.04 6.58 8.80
C ASN A 13 -5.53 6.85 9.10
N ARG A 14 -5.84 7.78 10.00
CA ARG A 14 -7.24 8.17 10.29
C ARG A 14 -7.93 8.76 9.06
N ASP A 15 -7.27 9.65 8.33
CA ASP A 15 -7.90 10.36 7.21
C ASP A 15 -8.01 9.44 5.98
N THR A 16 -7.09 8.49 5.77
CA THR A 16 -7.22 7.42 4.76
C THR A 16 -8.29 6.40 5.12
N GLU A 17 -8.43 6.03 6.40
CA GLU A 17 -9.55 5.20 6.87
C GLU A 17 -10.88 5.92 6.63
N ALA A 18 -10.92 7.22 6.92
CA ALA A 18 -12.11 8.00 6.69
C ALA A 18 -12.50 8.10 5.21
N LEU A 19 -11.52 8.04 4.30
CA LEU A 19 -11.74 7.91 2.87
C LEU A 19 -12.27 6.51 2.50
N HIS A 20 -11.71 5.45 3.09
CA HIS A 20 -12.21 4.09 2.91
C HIS A 20 -13.71 4.00 3.29
N ASP A 21 -14.08 4.44 4.49
CA ASP A 21 -15.48 4.41 4.94
C ASP A 21 -16.42 5.22 4.03
N PHE A 22 -15.93 6.36 3.53
CA PHE A 22 -16.69 7.20 2.62
C PHE A 22 -16.98 6.50 1.28
N LEU A 23 -15.99 5.76 0.74
CA LEU A 23 -16.11 5.09 -0.55
C LEU A 23 -16.92 3.80 -0.48
N TRP A 24 -16.65 2.95 0.52
CA TRP A 24 -17.20 1.59 0.58
C TRP A 24 -18.32 1.39 1.60
N HIS A 25 -18.44 2.26 2.61
CA HIS A 25 -19.51 2.19 3.62
C HIS A 25 -20.54 3.32 3.49
N GLY A 26 -20.35 4.23 2.54
CA GLY A 26 -21.29 5.31 2.26
C GLY A 26 -21.47 6.28 3.43
N GLU A 27 -20.49 6.36 4.33
CA GLU A 27 -20.58 7.27 5.48
C GLU A 27 -20.73 8.73 5.00
N GLN A 28 -21.74 9.42 5.54
CA GLN A 28 -21.96 10.84 5.25
C GLN A 28 -20.95 11.73 5.99
N LYS A 29 -19.68 11.63 5.60
CA LYS A 29 -18.66 12.61 5.98
C LYS A 29 -18.81 13.87 5.13
N GLN A 30 -18.44 15.02 5.70
CA GLN A 30 -18.35 16.27 4.94
C GLN A 30 -17.24 16.14 3.90
N GLU A 31 -17.60 15.75 2.68
CA GLU A 31 -16.69 15.45 1.56
C GLU A 31 -15.63 16.56 1.35
N LYS A 32 -16.05 17.83 1.41
CA LYS A 32 -15.13 18.98 1.30
C LYS A 32 -14.06 19.02 2.40
N THR A 33 -14.43 18.63 3.62
CA THR A 33 -13.51 18.57 4.77
C THR A 33 -12.55 17.40 4.60
N LEU A 34 -13.05 16.23 4.18
CA LEU A 34 -12.24 15.04 3.91
C LEU A 34 -11.21 15.32 2.80
N ILE A 35 -11.64 15.87 1.67
CA ILE A 35 -10.75 16.29 0.56
C ILE A 35 -9.65 17.22 1.08
N ARG A 36 -9.99 18.21 1.90
CA ARG A 36 -9.01 19.15 2.45
C ARG A 36 -7.99 18.44 3.33
N SER A 37 -8.43 17.54 4.20
CA SER A 37 -7.56 16.74 5.07
C SER A 37 -6.60 15.88 4.25
N LEU A 38 -7.12 15.11 3.29
CA LEU A 38 -6.32 14.23 2.42
C LEU A 38 -5.26 14.99 1.63
N ARG A 39 -5.60 16.18 1.10
CA ARG A 39 -4.62 17.03 0.39
C ARG A 39 -3.54 17.58 1.32
N ASN A 40 -3.90 17.96 2.54
CA ASN A 40 -2.94 18.40 3.55
C ASN A 40 -2.01 17.26 3.99
N ASP A 41 -2.55 16.06 4.08
CA ASP A 41 -1.81 14.84 4.38
C ASP A 41 -0.87 14.46 3.26
N ALA A 42 -1.31 14.49 2.00
CA ALA A 42 -0.45 14.27 0.85
C ALA A 42 0.74 15.24 0.84
N ARG A 43 0.51 16.53 1.13
CA ARG A 43 1.57 17.54 1.22
C ARG A 43 2.53 17.28 2.36
N ALA A 44 2.01 16.92 3.54
CA ALA A 44 2.83 16.63 4.70
C ALA A 44 3.66 15.36 4.50
N ALA A 45 3.07 14.30 3.96
CA ALA A 45 3.75 13.06 3.59
C ALA A 45 4.81 13.31 2.52
N ASP A 46 4.50 14.06 1.46
CA ASP A 46 5.45 14.40 0.38
C ASP A 46 6.68 15.14 0.95
N SER A 47 6.44 16.13 1.81
CA SER A 47 7.52 16.89 2.46
C SER A 47 8.33 16.04 3.42
N PHE A 48 7.66 15.22 4.26
CA PHE A 48 8.32 14.37 5.26
C PHE A 48 9.15 13.27 4.58
N LEU A 49 8.65 12.70 3.49
CA LEU A 49 9.31 11.67 2.70
C LEU A 49 10.16 12.26 1.57
N HIS A 50 10.39 13.57 1.51
CA HIS A 50 11.18 14.26 0.45
C HIS A 50 10.90 13.76 -0.98
N LEU A 51 9.61 13.65 -1.35
CA LEU A 51 9.18 13.07 -2.64
C LEU A 51 9.21 14.07 -3.80
N GLY A 52 9.59 15.32 -3.53
CA GLY A 52 9.80 16.36 -4.54
C GLY A 52 8.50 16.84 -5.20
N GLY A 53 7.36 16.72 -4.50
CA GLY A 53 6.07 17.20 -4.97
C GLY A 53 5.24 16.19 -5.77
N ARG A 54 5.74 14.97 -6.00
CA ARG A 54 5.04 13.95 -6.81
C ARG A 54 3.80 13.41 -6.14
N LEU A 55 3.87 13.13 -4.84
CA LEU A 55 2.75 12.58 -4.08
C LEU A 55 1.65 13.64 -3.96
N ARG A 56 2.01 14.87 -3.59
CA ARG A 56 1.02 15.96 -3.48
C ARG A 56 0.36 16.28 -4.81
N ALA A 57 1.07 16.20 -5.94
CA ALA A 57 0.53 16.55 -7.25
C ALA A 57 -0.51 15.52 -7.73
N ASN A 58 -0.18 14.22 -7.60
CA ASN A 58 -1.12 13.15 -7.92
C ASN A 58 -2.33 13.17 -6.97
N ALA A 59 -2.11 13.36 -5.66
CA ALA A 59 -3.21 13.46 -4.70
C ALA A 59 -4.13 14.68 -4.98
N ASP A 60 -3.56 15.84 -5.31
CA ASP A 60 -4.34 17.04 -5.65
C ASP A 60 -5.18 16.87 -6.92
N ALA A 61 -4.74 16.04 -7.87
CA ALA A 61 -5.49 15.72 -9.08
C ALA A 61 -6.68 14.78 -8.76
N LEU A 62 -6.43 13.71 -8.00
CA LEU A 62 -7.43 12.72 -7.63
C LEU A 62 -8.50 13.28 -6.67
N ALA A 63 -8.10 14.15 -5.74
CA ALA A 63 -8.99 14.72 -4.74
C ALA A 63 -9.94 15.82 -5.28
N ARG A 64 -9.96 16.09 -6.59
CA ARG A 64 -10.88 17.07 -7.19
C ARG A 64 -12.33 16.61 -7.14
N ASP A 65 -12.54 15.31 -7.34
CA ASP A 65 -13.83 14.65 -7.31
C ASP A 65 -13.60 13.19 -6.91
N LEU A 66 -13.92 12.87 -5.66
CA LEU A 66 -13.73 11.53 -5.09
C LEU A 66 -14.73 10.51 -5.64
N LYS A 67 -15.88 10.97 -6.15
CA LYS A 67 -16.94 10.10 -6.67
C LYS A 67 -16.80 9.82 -8.16
N SER A 68 -15.97 10.61 -8.86
CA SER A 68 -15.58 10.30 -10.23
C SER A 68 -14.93 8.91 -10.28
N SER A 69 -15.31 8.11 -11.28
CA SER A 69 -14.95 6.69 -11.37
C SER A 69 -13.46 6.44 -11.16
N GLY A 70 -13.12 5.77 -10.05
CA GLY A 70 -11.78 5.32 -9.71
C GLY A 70 -10.87 6.35 -9.04
N ASN A 71 -11.28 7.62 -8.90
CA ASN A 71 -10.42 8.66 -8.32
C ASN A 71 -10.24 8.49 -6.81
N GLY A 72 -11.33 8.24 -6.08
CA GLY A 72 -11.28 8.03 -4.64
C GLY A 72 -10.46 6.81 -4.26
N GLU A 73 -10.68 5.69 -4.94
CA GLU A 73 -9.95 4.43 -4.74
C GLU A 73 -8.47 4.61 -5.05
N SER A 74 -8.15 5.26 -6.16
CA SER A 74 -6.75 5.56 -6.52
C SER A 74 -6.08 6.51 -5.53
N LEU A 75 -6.83 7.45 -4.92
CA LEU A 75 -6.31 8.34 -3.88
C LEU A 75 -6.02 7.57 -2.58
N PHE A 76 -6.94 6.70 -2.20
CA PHE A 76 -6.77 5.79 -1.06
C PHE A 76 -5.51 4.96 -1.23
N GLU A 77 -5.35 4.29 -2.37
CA GLU A 77 -4.16 3.49 -2.67
C GLU A 77 -2.88 4.33 -2.68
N LEU A 78 -2.88 5.46 -3.42
CA LEU A 78 -1.71 6.32 -3.51
C LEU A 78 -1.21 6.76 -2.12
N LEU A 79 -2.11 7.18 -1.24
CA LEU A 79 -1.76 7.65 0.09
C LEU A 79 -1.42 6.49 1.04
N SER A 80 -2.25 5.45 1.09
CA SER A 80 -2.04 4.32 2.00
C SER A 80 -0.77 3.54 1.66
N HIS A 81 -0.50 3.30 0.38
CA HIS A 81 0.68 2.56 -0.09
C HIS A 81 1.97 3.37 0.11
N SER A 82 1.97 4.63 -0.33
CA SER A 82 3.16 5.49 -0.20
C SER A 82 3.47 5.77 1.27
N TRP A 83 2.45 6.09 2.08
CA TRP A 83 2.66 6.35 3.50
C TRP A 83 3.00 5.07 4.27
N GLY A 84 2.35 3.95 3.98
CA GLY A 84 2.63 2.67 4.62
C GLY A 84 4.08 2.21 4.41
N LEU A 85 4.57 2.29 3.17
CA LEU A 85 5.97 1.99 2.84
C LEU A 85 6.91 3.00 3.51
N GLY A 86 6.58 4.30 3.45
CA GLY A 86 7.33 5.36 4.11
C GLY A 86 7.45 5.14 5.62
N ALA A 87 6.36 4.80 6.29
CA ALA A 87 6.31 4.50 7.71
C ALA A 87 7.16 3.27 8.07
N ALA A 88 7.17 2.24 7.21
CA ALA A 88 8.04 1.08 7.40
C ALA A 88 9.52 1.48 7.44
N THR A 89 9.98 2.37 6.53
CA THR A 89 11.37 2.86 6.52
C THR A 89 11.72 3.68 7.77
N VAL A 90 10.77 4.47 8.30
CA VAL A 90 10.98 5.23 9.55
C VAL A 90 11.05 4.31 10.76
N LEU A 91 10.22 3.27 10.81
CA LEU A 91 10.27 2.28 11.88
C LEU A 91 11.57 1.49 11.85
N TYR A 92 12.04 1.15 10.65
CA TYR A 92 13.35 0.55 10.43
C TYR A 92 14.48 1.43 10.97
N SER A 93 14.51 2.73 10.63
CA SER A 93 15.56 3.64 11.11
C SER A 93 15.55 3.81 12.64
N LYS A 94 14.40 3.64 13.26
CA LYS A 94 14.20 3.62 14.72
C LYS A 94 14.48 2.26 15.37
N ARG A 95 15.00 1.29 14.60
CA ARG A 95 15.25 -0.10 15.03
C ARG A 95 14.00 -0.85 15.51
N SER A 96 12.82 -0.38 15.11
CA SER A 96 11.55 -1.08 15.32
C SER A 96 11.32 -2.04 14.13
N TYR A 97 12.15 -3.07 14.05
CA TYR A 97 12.17 -3.99 12.90
C TYR A 97 10.86 -4.76 12.73
N ARG A 98 10.26 -5.23 13.85
CA ARG A 98 8.92 -5.83 13.82
C ARG A 98 7.88 -4.85 13.29
N GLY A 99 7.92 -3.60 13.76
CA GLY A 99 6.98 -2.57 13.30
C GLY A 99 7.12 -2.29 11.80
N ALA A 100 8.36 -2.28 11.28
CA ALA A 100 8.63 -2.15 9.85
C ALA A 100 8.06 -3.33 9.04
N ALA A 101 8.23 -4.56 9.52
CA ALA A 101 7.65 -5.76 8.91
C ALA A 101 6.11 -5.70 8.91
N GLU A 102 5.49 -5.35 10.04
CA GLU A 102 4.02 -5.22 10.15
C GLU A 102 3.44 -4.15 9.20
N ARG A 103 4.14 -3.02 9.04
CA ARG A 103 3.75 -2.00 8.05
C ARG A 103 3.88 -2.53 6.63
N SER A 104 4.95 -3.25 6.32
CA SER A 104 5.17 -3.85 4.99
C SER A 104 4.11 -4.90 4.67
N LYS A 105 3.71 -5.72 5.66
CA LYS A 105 2.58 -6.64 5.57
C LYS A 105 1.29 -5.93 5.16
N GLY A 106 0.93 -4.85 5.86
CA GLY A 106 -0.27 -4.07 5.53
C GLY A 106 -0.25 -3.51 4.10
N VAL A 107 0.91 -3.06 3.63
CA VAL A 107 1.10 -2.58 2.25
C VAL A 107 0.85 -3.69 1.23
N VAL A 108 1.44 -4.88 1.39
CA VAL A 108 1.26 -5.97 0.42
C VAL A 108 -0.16 -6.54 0.43
N SER A 109 -0.80 -6.63 1.59
CA SER A 109 -2.20 -7.02 1.69
C SER A 109 -3.12 -6.03 0.97
N SER A 110 -2.93 -4.72 1.20
CA SER A 110 -3.72 -3.69 0.50
C SER A 110 -3.49 -3.72 -1.01
N ALA A 111 -2.24 -3.91 -1.45
CA ALA A 111 -1.91 -3.99 -2.87
C ALA A 111 -2.56 -5.19 -3.56
N SER A 112 -2.55 -6.37 -2.92
CA SER A 112 -3.19 -7.57 -3.48
C SER A 112 -4.72 -7.43 -3.53
N ILE A 113 -5.34 -6.78 -2.53
CA ILE A 113 -6.76 -6.45 -2.55
C ILE A 113 -7.09 -5.55 -3.76
N GLY A 114 -6.29 -4.51 -3.99
CA GLY A 114 -6.47 -3.63 -5.15
C GLY A 114 -6.39 -4.37 -6.49
N VAL A 115 -5.49 -5.35 -6.62
CA VAL A 115 -5.46 -6.22 -7.81
C VAL A 115 -6.75 -7.03 -7.93
N CYS A 116 -7.22 -7.66 -6.84
CA CYS A 116 -8.46 -8.45 -6.86
C CYS A 116 -9.69 -7.63 -7.23
N ALA A 117 -9.85 -6.45 -6.62
CA ALA A 117 -10.97 -5.54 -6.86
C ALA A 117 -11.07 -5.13 -8.33
N ASN A 118 -9.95 -4.79 -8.96
CA ASN A 118 -9.91 -4.38 -10.36
C ASN A 118 -9.96 -5.56 -11.34
N ALA A 119 -9.39 -6.73 -10.99
CA ALA A 119 -9.33 -7.89 -11.86
C ALA A 119 -10.64 -8.70 -11.90
N GLY A 120 -11.59 -8.37 -11.02
CA GLY A 120 -12.89 -9.04 -10.91
C GLY A 120 -12.84 -10.37 -10.17
N CYS A 121 -12.02 -10.44 -9.11
CA CYS A 121 -11.90 -11.62 -8.25
C CYS A 121 -11.92 -11.24 -6.75
N PHE A 122 -12.79 -10.29 -6.40
CA PHE A 122 -12.90 -9.76 -5.03
C PHE A 122 -13.40 -10.81 -4.03
N GLU A 123 -14.13 -11.83 -4.48
CA GLU A 123 -14.57 -12.97 -3.66
C GLU A 123 -13.39 -13.71 -2.99
N PHE A 124 -12.19 -13.68 -3.60
CA PHE A 124 -11.00 -14.27 -2.98
C PHE A 124 -10.56 -13.48 -1.73
N VAL A 125 -10.73 -12.15 -1.76
CA VAL A 125 -10.46 -11.28 -0.62
C VAL A 125 -11.49 -11.53 0.48
N GLU A 126 -12.78 -11.58 0.12
CA GLU A 126 -13.86 -11.82 1.08
C GLU A 126 -13.70 -13.14 1.83
N GLU A 127 -13.28 -14.22 1.15
CA GLU A 127 -12.99 -15.50 1.80
C GLU A 127 -11.84 -15.41 2.81
N TRP A 128 -10.77 -14.70 2.45
CA TRP A 128 -9.60 -14.51 3.30
C TRP A 128 -9.90 -13.62 4.51
N GLU A 129 -10.52 -12.46 4.30
CA GLU A 129 -10.89 -11.54 5.37
C GLU A 129 -11.94 -12.14 6.32
N ALA A 130 -12.81 -13.03 5.82
CA ALA A 130 -13.72 -13.82 6.65
C ALA A 130 -13.05 -14.99 7.40
N GLY A 131 -11.74 -15.19 7.23
CA GLY A 131 -10.98 -16.26 7.90
C GLY A 131 -11.29 -17.67 7.38
N LYS A 132 -11.92 -17.80 6.20
CA LYS A 132 -12.21 -19.11 5.59
C LYS A 132 -10.98 -19.76 4.97
N THR A 133 -9.97 -18.94 4.66
CA THR A 133 -8.71 -19.37 4.05
C THR A 133 -7.56 -18.52 4.57
N ASP A 134 -6.32 -18.97 4.39
CA ASP A 134 -5.12 -18.22 4.75
C ASP A 134 -4.60 -17.35 3.60
N PHE A 135 -3.62 -16.50 3.90
CA PHE A 135 -3.05 -15.57 2.92
C PHE A 135 -2.35 -16.30 1.75
N GLU A 136 -1.73 -17.46 2.02
CA GLU A 136 -1.07 -18.25 0.99
C GLU A 136 -2.07 -18.83 -0.02
N THR A 137 -3.17 -19.39 0.47
CA THR A 137 -4.23 -19.93 -0.38
C THR A 137 -4.91 -18.82 -1.17
N TYR A 138 -5.21 -17.69 -0.53
CA TYR A 138 -5.73 -16.49 -1.19
C TYR A 138 -4.84 -16.01 -2.34
N THR A 139 -3.55 -15.77 -2.07
CA THR A 139 -2.61 -15.31 -3.10
C THR A 139 -2.33 -16.39 -4.16
N GLY A 140 -2.49 -17.67 -3.82
CA GLY A 140 -2.50 -18.80 -4.75
C GLY A 140 -3.65 -18.72 -5.75
N LYS A 141 -4.88 -18.47 -5.27
CA LYS A 141 -6.06 -18.24 -6.13
C LYS A 141 -5.86 -17.02 -7.04
N LEU A 142 -5.35 -15.91 -6.49
CA LEU A 142 -5.03 -14.72 -7.27
C LEU A 142 -4.01 -15.04 -8.38
N ALA A 143 -2.91 -15.73 -8.08
CA ALA A 143 -1.91 -16.07 -9.09
C ALA A 143 -2.48 -16.97 -10.19
N GLY A 144 -3.25 -18.00 -9.83
CA GLY A 144 -3.92 -18.87 -10.79
C GLY A 144 -4.98 -18.16 -11.64
N PHE A 145 -5.56 -17.06 -11.13
CA PHE A 145 -6.48 -16.21 -11.89
C PHE A 145 -5.77 -15.25 -12.85
N LEU A 146 -4.56 -14.78 -12.49
CA LEU A 146 -3.77 -13.84 -13.30
C LEU A 146 -3.02 -14.52 -14.46
N GLU A 147 -2.53 -15.74 -14.26
CA GLU A 147 -1.77 -16.50 -15.26
C GLU A 147 -2.52 -16.66 -16.61
N PRO A 148 -3.77 -17.15 -16.67
CA PRO A 148 -4.51 -17.25 -17.93
C PRO A 148 -4.85 -15.88 -18.56
N LYS A 149 -4.70 -14.78 -17.80
CA LYS A 149 -4.87 -13.40 -18.29
C LYS A 149 -3.56 -12.81 -18.84
N GLY A 150 -2.52 -13.61 -18.97
CA GLY A 150 -1.26 -13.25 -19.63
C GLY A 150 -0.20 -12.66 -18.69
N TYR A 151 -0.46 -12.61 -17.38
CA TYR A 151 0.57 -12.20 -16.42
C TYR A 151 1.44 -13.40 -16.02
N MET A 152 2.53 -13.60 -16.78
CA MET A 152 3.41 -14.77 -16.63
C MET A 152 4.19 -14.80 -15.31
N ASP A 153 4.41 -13.66 -14.67
CA ASP A 153 5.11 -13.54 -13.39
C ASP A 153 4.18 -13.68 -12.16
N SER A 154 2.96 -14.21 -12.35
CA SER A 154 1.96 -14.40 -11.27
C SER A 154 2.50 -15.23 -10.11
N GLY A 155 3.26 -16.29 -10.40
CA GLY A 155 3.92 -17.11 -9.40
C GLY A 155 5.01 -16.36 -8.61
N GLN A 156 5.76 -15.47 -9.27
CA GLN A 156 6.73 -14.62 -8.58
C GLN A 156 6.03 -13.59 -7.70
N PHE A 157 4.95 -12.99 -8.19
CA PHE A 157 4.14 -12.07 -7.41
C PHE A 157 3.60 -12.72 -6.14
N LYS A 158 3.01 -13.93 -6.25
CA LYS A 158 2.61 -14.75 -5.10
C LYS A 158 3.76 -14.92 -4.10
N ARG A 159 4.92 -15.37 -4.57
CA ARG A 159 6.07 -15.67 -3.68
C ARG A 159 6.50 -14.46 -2.87
N VAL A 160 6.60 -13.28 -3.51
CA VAL A 160 7.03 -12.07 -2.80
C VAL A 160 5.95 -11.56 -1.84
N LEU A 161 4.66 -11.61 -2.23
CA LEU A 161 3.55 -11.28 -1.32
C LEU A 161 3.63 -12.11 -0.03
N ASN A 162 3.74 -13.44 -0.16
CA ASN A 162 3.81 -14.33 1.00
C ASN A 162 5.07 -14.10 1.84
N ALA A 163 6.24 -13.97 1.21
CA ALA A 163 7.47 -13.72 1.94
C ALA A 163 7.39 -12.44 2.81
N VAL A 164 6.84 -11.34 2.26
CA VAL A 164 6.64 -10.10 3.02
C VAL A 164 5.62 -10.28 4.15
N TYR A 165 4.53 -10.99 3.88
CA TYR A 165 3.49 -11.27 4.86
C TYR A 165 4.02 -12.10 6.03
N ASP A 166 4.79 -13.14 5.74
CA ASP A 166 5.35 -14.09 6.70
C ASP A 166 6.43 -13.47 7.59
N PHE A 167 7.23 -12.53 7.06
CA PHE A 167 8.19 -11.79 7.88
C PHE A 167 7.50 -11.11 9.08
N ALA A 168 6.26 -10.63 8.93
CA ALA A 168 5.50 -10.06 10.03
C ALA A 168 4.76 -11.12 10.86
N MET A 169 4.07 -12.07 10.22
CA MET A 169 3.24 -13.07 10.93
C MET A 169 4.05 -14.05 11.76
N SER A 170 5.23 -14.43 11.29
CA SER A 170 6.13 -15.38 11.94
C SER A 170 7.37 -14.70 12.53
N TRP A 171 7.21 -13.48 13.03
CA TRP A 171 8.32 -12.67 13.53
C TRP A 171 9.12 -13.37 14.65
N ASN A 172 10.37 -13.73 14.36
CA ASN A 172 11.27 -14.34 15.33
C ASN A 172 11.87 -13.26 16.27
N ALA A 173 11.26 -13.06 17.44
CA ALA A 173 11.72 -12.07 18.41
C ALA A 173 13.07 -12.41 19.06
N VAL A 174 13.48 -13.69 19.07
CA VAL A 174 14.74 -14.15 19.67
C VAL A 174 15.89 -14.22 18.66
N ALA A 175 15.64 -14.02 17.37
CA ALA A 175 16.65 -13.86 16.34
C ALA A 175 17.65 -12.75 16.67
N SER A 176 18.85 -12.83 16.09
CA SER A 176 19.85 -11.77 16.24
C SER A 176 19.34 -10.42 15.72
N LYS A 177 19.87 -9.31 16.23
CA LYS A 177 19.48 -7.98 15.73
C LYS A 177 19.86 -7.77 14.26
N ALA A 178 20.91 -8.41 13.78
CA ALA A 178 21.29 -8.38 12.37
C ALA A 178 20.26 -9.11 11.51
N GLU A 179 19.82 -10.30 11.93
CA GLU A 179 18.79 -11.07 11.24
C GLU A 179 17.44 -10.34 11.22
N GLN A 180 17.02 -9.75 12.36
CA GLN A 180 15.82 -8.93 12.43
C GLN A 180 15.90 -7.71 11.49
N ALA A 181 17.06 -7.06 11.41
CA ALA A 181 17.25 -5.94 10.49
C ALA A 181 17.18 -6.39 9.02
N LEU A 182 17.80 -7.51 8.66
CA LEU A 182 17.72 -8.07 7.30
C LEU A 182 16.30 -8.46 6.92
N ALA A 183 15.56 -9.13 7.82
CA ALA A 183 14.17 -9.49 7.61
C ALA A 183 13.28 -8.26 7.37
N ALA A 184 13.43 -7.21 8.18
CA ALA A 184 12.68 -5.97 8.01
C ALA A 184 13.01 -5.24 6.70
N ARG A 185 14.30 -5.21 6.31
CA ARG A 185 14.72 -4.62 5.03
C ARG A 185 14.16 -5.39 3.84
N ALA A 186 14.25 -6.72 3.87
CA ALA A 186 13.69 -7.59 2.84
C ALA A 186 12.16 -7.41 2.72
N ALA A 187 11.45 -7.26 3.85
CA ALA A 187 10.03 -6.97 3.85
C ALA A 187 9.70 -5.62 3.19
N ILE A 188 10.47 -4.56 3.46
CA ILE A 188 10.26 -3.23 2.86
C ILE A 188 10.52 -3.26 1.35
N GLU A 189 11.66 -3.82 0.92
CA GLU A 189 12.01 -3.89 -0.50
C GLU A 189 11.02 -4.78 -1.27
N GLY A 190 10.62 -5.91 -0.68
CA GLY A 190 9.58 -6.78 -1.24
C GLY A 190 8.22 -6.09 -1.34
N ALA A 191 7.82 -5.30 -0.33
CA ALA A 191 6.59 -4.52 -0.39
C ALA A 191 6.64 -3.46 -1.49
N GLY A 192 7.77 -2.75 -1.63
CA GLY A 192 7.98 -1.81 -2.72
C GLY A 192 7.85 -2.48 -4.10
N TRP A 193 8.48 -3.64 -4.29
CA TRP A 193 8.34 -4.41 -5.52
C TRP A 193 6.89 -4.82 -5.79
N CYS A 194 6.17 -5.34 -4.78
CA CYS A 194 4.76 -5.72 -4.91
C CYS A 194 3.86 -4.54 -5.30
N LEU A 195 4.14 -3.33 -4.81
CA LEU A 195 3.40 -2.13 -5.21
C LEU A 195 3.56 -1.85 -6.70
N LEU A 196 4.78 -1.85 -7.22
CA LEU A 196 5.03 -1.64 -8.65
C LEU A 196 4.37 -2.72 -9.51
N THR A 197 4.53 -3.97 -9.08
CA THR A 197 3.92 -5.13 -9.75
C THR A 197 2.39 -5.04 -9.76
N SER A 198 1.77 -4.60 -8.65
CA SER A 198 0.31 -4.41 -8.59
C SER A 198 -0.21 -3.40 -9.61
N VAL A 199 0.56 -2.35 -9.90
CA VAL A 199 0.22 -1.34 -10.91
C VAL A 199 0.39 -1.92 -12.31
N ALA A 200 1.51 -2.60 -12.57
CA ALA A 200 1.79 -3.23 -13.86
C ALA A 200 0.74 -4.31 -14.23
N ILE A 201 0.32 -5.14 -13.27
CA ILE A 201 -0.77 -6.10 -13.47
C ILE A 201 -2.05 -5.37 -13.89
N ARG A 202 -2.41 -4.28 -13.22
CA ARG A 202 -3.65 -3.56 -13.50
C ARG A 202 -3.60 -2.77 -14.81
N GLU A 203 -2.43 -2.28 -15.20
CA GLU A 203 -2.20 -1.75 -16.56
C GLU A 203 -2.40 -2.82 -17.62
N LEU A 204 -1.83 -4.01 -17.44
CA LEU A 204 -2.00 -5.15 -18.36
C LEU A 204 -3.47 -5.55 -18.52
N LEU A 205 -4.23 -5.52 -17.42
CA LEU A 205 -5.66 -5.84 -17.40
C LEU A 205 -6.56 -4.70 -17.93
N GLY A 206 -6.00 -3.56 -18.34
CA GLY A 206 -6.76 -2.43 -18.88
C GLY A 206 -7.51 -1.62 -17.83
N VAL A 207 -7.18 -1.78 -16.55
CA VAL A 207 -7.84 -1.14 -15.40
C VAL A 207 -6.82 -0.46 -14.47
N PRO A 208 -5.93 0.41 -15.00
CA PRO A 208 -4.89 1.03 -14.19
C PRO A 208 -5.47 1.99 -13.14
N PRO A 209 -4.74 2.22 -12.03
CA PRO A 209 -5.02 3.34 -11.13
C PRO A 209 -5.02 4.68 -11.88
N LYS A 210 -5.70 5.67 -11.30
CA LYS A 210 -5.86 7.02 -11.89
C LYS A 210 -4.68 7.95 -11.64
N PHE A 211 -3.61 7.49 -10.98
CA PHE A 211 -2.35 8.22 -10.84
C PHE A 211 -1.32 7.77 -11.88
N SER A 212 -0.29 8.59 -12.10
CA SER A 212 0.79 8.23 -13.03
C SER A 212 1.64 7.08 -12.47
N SER A 213 1.71 5.96 -13.19
CA SER A 213 2.57 4.82 -12.84
C SER A 213 4.05 5.20 -12.78
N ARG A 214 4.49 6.12 -13.66
CA ARG A 214 5.86 6.66 -13.63
C ARG A 214 6.13 7.45 -12.34
N ASP A 215 5.22 8.33 -11.95
CA ASP A 215 5.40 9.09 -10.70
C ASP A 215 5.35 8.18 -9.49
N PHE A 216 4.45 7.21 -9.49
CA PHE A 216 4.32 6.22 -8.41
C PHE A 216 5.58 5.38 -8.28
N ALA A 217 6.16 4.91 -9.38
CA ALA A 217 7.45 4.21 -9.36
C ALA A 217 8.56 5.05 -8.73
N ASN A 218 8.66 6.32 -9.14
CA ASN A 218 9.62 7.26 -8.54
C ASN A 218 9.39 7.49 -7.04
N ILE A 219 8.13 7.50 -6.59
CA ILE A 219 7.79 7.62 -5.16
C ILE A 219 8.26 6.38 -4.41
N VAL A 220 7.90 5.19 -4.87
CA VAL A 220 8.25 3.91 -4.25
C VAL A 220 9.77 3.74 -4.17
N GLU A 221 10.49 3.97 -5.26
CA GLU A 221 11.96 3.88 -5.28
C GLU A 221 12.61 4.83 -4.27
N ARG A 222 12.18 6.09 -4.23
CA ARG A 222 12.71 7.10 -3.28
C ARG A 222 12.46 6.77 -1.82
N ILE A 223 11.40 6.03 -1.53
CA ILE A 223 11.11 5.54 -0.20
C ILE A 223 11.99 4.33 0.09
N ALA A 224 12.00 3.32 -0.79
CA ALA A 224 12.68 2.06 -0.57
C ALA A 224 14.21 2.21 -0.36
N VAL A 225 14.87 3.16 -1.05
CA VAL A 225 16.33 3.41 -0.88
C VAL A 225 16.75 3.96 0.50
N ARG A 226 15.82 4.12 1.44
CA ARG A 226 16.07 4.65 2.79
C ARG A 226 16.30 3.56 3.85
N THR A 227 16.24 2.29 3.45
CA THR A 227 16.54 1.12 4.29
C THR A 227 18.03 0.80 4.30
#